data_AF-A0A8D7ADI4-F1
#
_entry.id   AF-A0A8D7ADI4-F1
#
_cell.length_a   1.000
_cell.length_b   1.000
_cell.length_c   1.000
_cell.angle_alpha   90.00
_cell.angle_beta   90.00
_cell.angle_gamma   90.00
#
_symmetry.space_group_name_H-M   'P 1'
#
loop_
_entity.id
_entity.type
_entity.pdbx_description
1 polymer ?
#
loop_
_entity_poly.entity_id
_entity_poly.type
_entity_poly.pdbx_seq_one_letter_code
_entity_poly.pdbx_strand_id
1 'polypeptide(L)'
;SGHLPSLRGVPLFKALLADPSPATLPPPLPIASFPDHGDRQVSVSVTMSDEEHHFDSKADAGASKTYPQQAGTIRKNGYIVIKGRACKVVEVSTSKTGKHGHAKCHFVGIDIFNNKKLEDIVPSSHNCDVPHVTRTDYQLIDISEDGFLSLLTENGNTKDDLKLPTDETLLAQVS
;
A
#
# COMPACT_ATOMS: atom_id res chain seq x y z
N SER A 1 29.27 -51.60 36.52
CA SER A 1 27.80 -51.58 36.53
C SER A 1 27.36 -50.16 36.25
N GLY A 2 27.23 -49.76 34.98
CA GLY A 2 26.00 -49.92 34.18
C GLY A 2 25.28 -48.56 34.19
N HIS A 3 24.69 -48.05 33.12
CA HIS A 3 24.50 -48.49 31.74
C HIS A 3 24.09 -47.20 30.99
N LEU A 4 24.61 -46.98 29.78
CA LEU A 4 24.06 -45.99 28.84
C LEU A 4 22.64 -46.41 28.45
N PRO A 5 21.83 -45.46 27.93
CA PRO A 5 21.53 -45.60 26.51
C PRO A 5 21.62 -44.31 25.71
N SER A 6 22.13 -44.49 24.49
CA SER A 6 22.03 -43.63 23.32
C SER A 6 20.71 -43.89 22.59
N LEU A 7 20.11 -42.86 21.97
CA LEU A 7 19.72 -42.79 20.54
C LEU A 7 18.54 -41.83 20.27
N ARG A 8 18.82 -40.83 19.42
CA ARG A 8 18.08 -40.33 18.23
C ARG A 8 16.56 -40.03 18.32
N GLY A 9 16.18 -38.82 17.84
CA GLY A 9 14.85 -38.59 17.25
C GLY A 9 14.41 -37.13 17.08
N VAL A 10 14.70 -36.54 15.90
CA VAL A 10 13.96 -35.52 15.12
C VAL A 10 13.09 -34.45 15.83
N PRO A 11 13.30 -33.13 15.63
CA PRO A 11 12.27 -32.15 15.90
C PRO A 11 11.23 -32.14 14.77
N LEU A 12 10.07 -32.72 15.06
CA LEU A 12 8.87 -32.64 14.23
C LEU A 12 8.35 -31.19 14.23
N PHE A 13 8.51 -30.49 13.11
CA PHE A 13 7.83 -29.22 12.83
C PHE A 13 6.31 -29.47 12.85
N LYS A 14 5.67 -29.09 13.95
CA LYS A 14 4.21 -29.10 14.04
C LYS A 14 3.70 -27.82 13.36
N ALA A 15 3.37 -27.94 12.08
CA ALA A 15 2.58 -26.98 11.36
C ALA A 15 1.27 -26.74 12.13
N LEU A 16 1.07 -25.51 12.58
CA LEU A 16 -0.21 -25.07 13.13
C LEU A 16 -1.14 -24.90 11.92
N LEU A 17 -1.98 -25.91 11.66
CA LEU A 17 -3.10 -25.74 10.72
C LEU A 17 -4.04 -24.68 11.30
N ALA A 18 -4.23 -23.63 10.52
CA ALA A 18 -5.28 -22.65 10.70
C ALA A 18 -6.54 -23.19 10.01
N ASP A 19 -7.59 -23.42 10.79
CA ASP A 19 -8.95 -23.55 10.28
C ASP A 19 -9.59 -22.15 10.22
N PRO A 20 -9.96 -21.61 9.05
CA PRO A 20 -10.87 -20.48 8.94
C PRO A 20 -12.32 -20.98 8.80
N SER A 21 -13.13 -20.68 9.81
CA SER A 21 -14.60 -20.78 9.74
C SER A 21 -15.16 -19.96 8.56
N PRO A 22 -16.14 -20.49 7.79
CA PRO A 22 -16.81 -19.73 6.74
C PRO A 22 -17.93 -18.87 7.34
N ALA A 23 -17.66 -17.58 7.53
CA ALA A 23 -18.70 -16.62 7.87
C ALA A 23 -19.40 -16.12 6.60
N THR A 24 -20.69 -16.43 6.53
CA THR A 24 -21.67 -16.12 5.50
C THR A 24 -21.79 -14.61 5.23
N LEU A 25 -21.69 -14.21 3.96
CA LEU A 25 -22.01 -12.86 3.48
C LEU A 25 -23.55 -12.66 3.43
N PRO A 26 -24.10 -11.51 3.87
CA PRO A 26 -25.46 -11.11 3.48
C PRO A 26 -25.47 -10.48 2.08
N PRO A 27 -26.53 -10.68 1.27
CA PRO A 27 -26.66 -10.04 -0.04
C PRO A 27 -27.03 -8.55 0.09
N PRO A 28 -26.60 -7.69 -0.86
CA PRO A 28 -27.03 -6.29 -0.90
C PRO A 28 -28.47 -6.15 -1.41
N LEU A 29 -29.21 -5.22 -0.79
CA LEU A 29 -30.55 -4.82 -1.19
C LEU A 29 -30.53 -4.08 -2.56
N PRO A 30 -31.55 -4.23 -3.41
CA PRO A 30 -31.63 -3.52 -4.68
C PRO A 30 -31.98 -2.04 -4.48
N ILE A 31 -31.25 -1.18 -5.18
CA ILE A 31 -31.52 0.26 -5.30
C ILE A 31 -32.74 0.43 -6.23
N ALA A 32 -33.74 1.17 -5.75
CA ALA A 32 -34.92 1.54 -6.52
C ALA A 32 -34.55 2.46 -7.68
N SER A 33 -34.80 2.02 -8.91
CA SER A 33 -34.77 2.83 -10.13
C SER A 33 -36.10 3.57 -10.27
N PHE A 34 -36.04 4.90 -10.22
CA PHE A 34 -37.14 5.77 -10.66
C PHE A 34 -37.21 5.81 -12.19
N PRO A 35 -38.41 5.99 -12.78
CA PRO A 35 -38.61 5.97 -14.22
C PRO A 35 -38.44 7.37 -14.81
N ASP A 36 -37.87 7.46 -16.01
CA ASP A 36 -38.36 8.44 -16.98
C ASP A 36 -38.34 7.84 -18.38
N HIS A 37 -39.53 7.72 -18.96
CA HIS A 37 -39.78 7.35 -20.34
C HIS A 37 -40.06 8.63 -21.10
N GLY A 38 -39.18 9.01 -22.02
CA GLY A 38 -39.35 10.24 -22.79
C GLY A 38 -38.51 10.28 -24.06
N ASP A 39 -39.14 9.80 -25.13
CA ASP A 39 -39.00 10.28 -26.51
C ASP A 39 -37.90 9.77 -27.48
N ARG A 40 -38.43 9.06 -28.48
CA ARG A 40 -38.32 9.28 -29.94
C ARG A 40 -37.01 8.96 -30.65
N GLN A 41 -37.09 7.84 -31.35
CA GLN A 41 -36.39 7.45 -32.57
C GLN A 41 -36.34 8.57 -33.62
N VAL A 42 -35.14 8.95 -34.08
CA VAL A 42 -34.91 9.48 -35.41
C VAL A 42 -33.60 8.90 -35.96
N SER A 43 -33.73 8.14 -37.05
CA SER A 43 -32.66 7.69 -37.93
C SER A 43 -32.09 8.87 -38.71
N VAL A 44 -30.77 9.10 -38.63
CA VAL A 44 -30.05 9.84 -39.68
C VAL A 44 -28.66 9.22 -39.87
N SER A 45 -28.46 8.66 -41.06
CA SER A 45 -27.14 8.34 -41.60
C SER A 45 -26.40 9.61 -41.97
N VAL A 46 -25.22 9.86 -41.39
CA VAL A 46 -24.28 10.88 -41.86
C VAL A 46 -22.86 10.31 -41.83
N THR A 47 -22.28 10.16 -43.02
CA THR A 47 -20.84 10.03 -43.27
C THR A 47 -20.21 11.42 -43.31
N MET A 48 -19.20 11.70 -42.48
CA MET A 48 -18.21 12.80 -42.64
C MET A 48 -17.00 12.44 -41.75
N SER A 49 -15.85 12.11 -42.32
CA SER A 49 -14.78 13.01 -42.77
C SER A 49 -13.79 13.35 -41.65
N ASP A 50 -12.53 13.03 -41.96
CA ASP A 50 -11.27 13.13 -41.24
C ASP A 50 -11.06 14.47 -40.48
N GLU A 51 -10.82 14.40 -39.17
CA GLU A 51 -10.25 15.51 -38.39
C GLU A 51 -9.39 14.96 -37.24
N GLU A 52 -8.08 15.26 -37.28
CA GLU A 52 -7.08 14.93 -36.27
C GLU A 52 -7.47 15.50 -34.91
N HIS A 53 -8.08 14.67 -34.06
CA HIS A 53 -8.17 14.96 -32.63
C HIS A 53 -6.91 14.49 -31.94
N HIS A 54 -5.95 15.40 -31.79
CA HIS A 54 -4.86 15.29 -30.82
C HIS A 54 -5.47 15.24 -29.41
N PHE A 55 -5.74 14.03 -28.93
CA PHE A 55 -6.29 13.74 -27.61
C PHE A 55 -5.17 13.78 -26.57
N ASP A 56 -4.64 14.96 -26.28
CA ASP A 56 -3.69 15.19 -25.18
C ASP A 56 -4.42 15.29 -23.83
N SER A 57 -5.29 14.31 -23.58
CA SER A 57 -5.92 14.09 -22.28
C SER A 57 -5.41 12.77 -21.76
N LYS A 58 -4.18 12.79 -21.21
CA LYS A 58 -3.70 11.74 -20.32
C LYS A 58 -4.64 11.75 -19.12
N ALA A 59 -5.73 11.00 -19.23
CA ALA A 59 -6.67 10.75 -18.17
C ALA A 59 -5.86 10.20 -17.00
N ASP A 60 -5.72 11.00 -15.94
CA ASP A 60 -5.24 10.52 -14.65
C ASP A 60 -6.34 9.57 -14.15
N ALA A 61 -6.28 8.32 -14.62
CA ALA A 61 -7.12 7.25 -14.14
C ALA A 61 -6.89 7.23 -12.63
N GLY A 62 -7.93 7.64 -11.88
CA GLY A 62 -7.89 7.94 -10.46
C GLY A 62 -7.53 6.75 -9.58
N ALA A 63 -6.32 6.23 -9.73
CA ALA A 63 -5.71 5.25 -8.86
C ALA A 63 -5.49 5.96 -7.53
N SER A 64 -6.31 5.59 -6.55
CA SER A 64 -6.13 6.07 -5.18
C SER A 64 -4.72 5.71 -4.72
N LYS A 65 -3.96 6.70 -4.25
CA LYS A 65 -2.60 6.52 -3.71
C LYS A 65 -2.58 5.62 -2.46
N THR A 66 -3.75 5.44 -1.85
CA THR A 66 -3.97 4.65 -0.64
C THR A 66 -5.15 3.69 -0.84
N TYR A 67 -5.14 2.61 -0.07
CA TYR A 67 -6.29 1.73 0.07
C TYR A 67 -6.74 1.69 1.54
N PRO A 68 -8.05 1.57 1.81
CA PRO A 68 -8.54 1.45 3.18
C PRO A 68 -8.26 0.05 3.73
N GLN A 69 -7.72 -0.02 4.93
CA GLN A 69 -7.46 -1.27 5.66
C GLN A 69 -7.88 -1.11 7.12
N GLN A 70 -8.58 -2.10 7.66
CA GLN A 70 -8.95 -2.14 9.08
C GLN A 70 -7.71 -1.99 9.99
N ALA A 71 -7.74 -1.07 10.95
CA ALA A 71 -6.64 -0.82 11.88
C ALA A 71 -6.20 -2.10 12.59
N GLY A 72 -7.15 -2.94 13.02
CA GLY A 72 -6.87 -4.20 13.70
C GLY A 72 -6.12 -5.24 12.88
N THR A 73 -6.01 -5.10 11.55
CA THR A 73 -5.24 -6.03 10.70
C THR A 73 -3.83 -5.53 10.39
N ILE A 74 -3.52 -4.26 10.68
CA ILE A 74 -2.18 -3.70 10.48
C ILE A 74 -1.20 -4.39 11.44
N ARG A 75 -0.01 -4.73 10.93
CA ARG A 75 1.05 -5.43 11.65
C ARG A 75 2.36 -4.63 11.60
N LYS A 76 3.31 -5.02 12.46
CA LYS A 76 4.68 -4.49 12.42
C LYS A 76 5.28 -4.69 11.03
N ASN A 77 6.07 -3.72 10.58
CA ASN A 77 6.63 -3.59 9.23
C ASN A 77 5.60 -3.31 8.12
N GLY A 78 4.31 -3.15 8.45
CA GLY A 78 3.32 -2.63 7.51
C GLY A 78 3.48 -1.13 7.25
N TYR A 79 2.64 -0.60 6.37
CA TYR A 79 2.55 0.84 6.10
C TYR A 79 1.20 1.37 6.56
N ILE A 80 1.18 2.63 6.95
CA ILE A 80 -0.02 3.35 7.34
C ILE A 80 0.19 4.84 7.05
N VAL A 81 -0.87 5.54 6.68
CA VAL A 81 -0.85 7.00 6.59
C VAL A 81 -1.20 7.60 7.94
N ILE A 82 -0.26 8.32 8.55
CA ILE A 82 -0.48 9.08 9.79
C ILE A 82 -0.43 10.56 9.44
N LYS A 83 -1.50 11.31 9.72
CA LYS A 83 -1.59 12.76 9.45
C LYS A 83 -1.21 13.12 8.00
N GLY A 84 -1.65 12.30 7.03
CA GLY A 84 -1.35 12.50 5.61
C GLY A 84 0.06 12.11 5.16
N ARG A 85 0.86 11.47 6.02
CA ARG A 85 2.22 11.01 5.68
C ARG A 85 2.35 9.50 5.70
N ALA A 86 2.99 8.95 4.67
CA ALA A 86 3.27 7.52 4.58
C ALA A 86 4.33 7.12 5.63
N CYS A 87 3.93 6.28 6.58
CA CYS A 87 4.79 5.82 7.66
C CYS A 87 4.92 4.30 7.63
N LYS A 88 6.11 3.81 7.92
CA LYS A 88 6.37 2.40 8.19
C LYS A 88 6.13 2.12 9.67
N VAL A 89 5.28 1.14 9.97
CA VAL A 89 4.93 0.76 11.33
C VAL A 89 6.07 0.00 11.98
N VAL A 90 6.68 0.58 13.02
CA VAL A 90 7.74 -0.05 13.81
C VAL A 90 7.20 -0.80 15.02
N GLU A 91 6.07 -0.35 15.56
CA GLU A 91 5.43 -0.95 16.73
C GLU A 91 3.91 -0.85 16.63
N VAL A 92 3.22 -1.90 17.08
CA VAL A 92 1.76 -1.94 17.22
C VAL A 92 1.45 -2.42 18.62
N SER A 93 0.71 -1.63 19.38
CA SER A 93 0.16 -2.02 20.67
C SER A 93 -1.36 -2.01 20.56
N THR A 94 -2.03 -3.07 21.01
CA THR A 94 -3.49 -3.14 21.00
C THR A 94 -3.98 -3.31 22.44
N SER A 95 -4.80 -2.37 22.90
CA SER A 95 -5.34 -2.36 24.27
C SER A 95 -6.86 -2.50 24.23
N LYS A 96 -7.44 -3.25 25.17
CA LYS A 96 -8.90 -3.31 25.36
C LYS A 96 -9.29 -2.34 26.47
N THR A 97 -10.22 -1.44 26.22
CA THR A 97 -10.72 -0.52 27.25
C THR A 97 -11.84 -1.19 28.06
N GLY A 98 -11.47 -2.14 28.93
CA GLY A 98 -12.41 -2.84 29.84
C GLY A 98 -13.00 -4.16 29.31
N LYS A 99 -13.96 -4.74 30.04
CA LYS A 99 -14.53 -6.08 29.80
C LYS A 99 -15.27 -6.23 28.47
N HIS A 100 -15.99 -5.19 28.04
CA HIS A 100 -16.77 -5.15 26.80
C HIS A 100 -16.28 -4.05 25.84
N GLY A 101 -15.11 -3.47 26.10
CA GLY A 101 -14.60 -2.35 25.31
C GLY A 101 -14.06 -2.78 23.95
N HIS A 102 -14.23 -1.90 22.97
CA HIS A 102 -13.52 -2.01 21.70
C HIS A 102 -12.01 -1.91 21.93
N ALA A 103 -11.25 -2.64 21.13
CA ALA A 103 -9.80 -2.52 21.18
C ALA A 103 -9.36 -1.20 20.52
N LYS A 104 -8.32 -0.60 21.07
CA LYS A 104 -7.62 0.57 20.51
C LYS A 104 -6.24 0.14 20.08
N CYS A 105 -5.89 0.42 18.84
CA CYS A 105 -4.57 0.19 18.29
C CYS A 105 -3.77 1.47 18.38
N HIS A 106 -2.65 1.40 19.11
CA HIS A 106 -1.62 2.42 19.18
C HIS A 106 -0.51 2.04 18.20
N PHE A 107 -0.36 2.84 17.15
CA PHE A 107 0.65 2.68 16.13
C PHE A 107 1.81 3.62 16.39
N VAL A 108 3.01 3.08 16.31
CA VAL A 108 4.23 3.88 16.22
C VAL A 108 4.82 3.63 14.85
N GLY A 109 4.89 4.69 14.05
CA GLY A 109 5.42 4.68 12.70
C GLY A 109 6.65 5.58 12.57
N ILE A 110 7.47 5.28 11.57
CA ILE A 110 8.54 6.16 11.10
C ILE A 110 8.19 6.55 9.68
N ASP A 111 8.13 7.86 9.41
CA ASP A 111 7.93 8.38 8.06
C ASP A 111 9.04 7.90 7.12
N ILE A 112 8.66 7.38 5.95
CA ILE A 112 9.60 6.77 5.01
C ILE A 112 10.48 7.78 4.25
N PHE A 113 10.14 9.06 4.29
CA PHE A 113 10.85 10.11 3.54
C PHE A 113 11.74 10.99 4.42
N ASN A 114 11.33 11.24 5.66
CA ASN A 114 12.05 12.13 6.57
C ASN A 114 12.50 11.45 7.87
N ASN A 115 12.23 10.15 8.02
CA ASN A 115 12.60 9.33 9.16
C ASN A 115 12.09 9.87 10.52
N LYS A 116 11.07 10.74 10.51
CA LYS A 116 10.48 11.25 11.75
C LYS A 116 9.52 10.23 12.33
N LYS A 117 9.64 10.02 13.64
CA LYS A 117 8.72 9.18 14.41
C LYS A 117 7.38 9.89 14.54
N LEU A 118 6.31 9.17 14.19
CA LEU A 118 4.92 9.61 14.32
C LEU A 118 4.12 8.52 15.02
N GLU A 119 3.17 8.94 15.84
CA GLU A 119 2.29 8.03 16.59
C GLU A 119 0.83 8.40 16.36
N ASP A 120 -0.02 7.37 16.38
CA ASP A 120 -1.46 7.53 16.22
C ASP A 120 -2.22 6.45 16.99
N ILE A 121 -3.43 6.80 17.43
CA ILE A 121 -4.32 5.90 18.17
C ILE A 121 -5.64 5.81 17.42
N VAL A 122 -5.91 4.63 16.88
CA VAL A 122 -7.10 4.38 16.08
C VAL A 122 -7.88 3.20 16.68
N PRO A 123 -9.22 3.28 16.81
CA PRO A 123 -10.02 2.13 17.18
C PRO A 123 -9.80 0.95 16.22
N SER A 124 -9.72 -0.27 16.73
CA SER A 124 -9.37 -1.45 15.90
C SER A 124 -10.36 -1.72 14.77
N SER A 125 -11.60 -1.25 14.91
CA SER A 125 -12.69 -1.38 13.95
C SER A 125 -12.74 -0.27 12.90
N HIS A 126 -11.93 0.78 13.04
CA HIS A 126 -11.87 1.86 12.06
C HIS A 126 -10.94 1.47 10.91
N ASN A 127 -11.24 2.00 9.73
CA ASN A 127 -10.33 1.91 8.59
C ASN A 127 -9.23 2.96 8.72
N CYS A 128 -8.01 2.56 8.39
CA CYS A 128 -6.87 3.43 8.17
C CYS A 128 -6.50 3.40 6.68
N ASP A 129 -5.95 4.50 6.19
CA ASP A 129 -5.37 4.54 4.87
C ASP A 129 -4.00 3.88 4.87
N VAL A 130 -3.78 2.96 3.93
CA VAL A 130 -2.49 2.31 3.70
C VAL A 130 -1.95 2.76 2.35
N PRO A 131 -0.74 3.35 2.28
CA PRO A 131 -0.17 3.79 1.02
C PRO A 131 0.33 2.60 0.22
N HIS A 132 0.22 2.69 -1.11
CA HIS A 132 0.94 1.80 -2.01
C HIS A 132 2.43 2.20 -2.02
N VAL A 133 3.29 1.34 -1.48
CA VAL A 133 4.74 1.56 -1.45
C VAL A 133 5.41 0.52 -2.35
N THR A 134 5.98 0.98 -3.47
CA THR A 134 6.76 0.15 -4.40
C THR A 134 8.22 0.52 -4.30
N ARG A 135 9.09 -0.48 -4.14
CA ARG A 135 10.53 -0.31 -4.27
C ARG A 135 10.93 -0.77 -5.66
N THR A 136 11.61 0.10 -6.40
CA THR A 136 12.20 -0.22 -7.70
C THR A 136 13.68 0.10 -7.61
N ASP A 137 14.50 -0.88 -7.95
CA ASP A 137 15.95 -0.70 -7.98
C ASP A 137 16.33 -0.16 -9.38
N TYR A 138 17.21 0.84 -9.41
CA TYR A 138 17.68 1.46 -10.64
C TYR A 138 19.20 1.46 -10.65
N GLN A 139 19.80 1.36 -11.83
CA GLN A 139 21.25 1.48 -11.97
C GLN A 139 21.62 2.95 -12.15
N LEU A 140 22.49 3.46 -11.28
CA LEU A 140 23.03 4.82 -11.43
C LEU A 140 23.97 4.86 -12.63
N ILE A 141 23.72 5.78 -13.55
CA ILE A 141 24.57 6.04 -14.71
C ILE A 141 25.51 7.20 -14.39
N ASP A 142 24.92 8.32 -13.97
CA ASP A 142 25.66 9.56 -13.73
C ASP A 142 24.91 10.46 -12.73
N ILE A 143 25.63 11.43 -12.18
CA ILE A 143 25.10 12.48 -11.30
C ILE A 143 25.44 13.81 -11.94
N SER A 144 24.42 14.54 -12.35
CA SER A 144 24.59 15.87 -12.93
C SER A 144 25.12 16.86 -11.89
N GLU A 145 25.84 17.89 -12.34
CA GLU A 145 26.35 18.98 -11.48
C GLU A 145 25.22 19.71 -10.74
N ASP A 146 24.01 19.72 -11.30
CA ASP A 146 22.79 20.29 -10.71
C ASP A 146 22.17 19.42 -9.60
N GLY A 147 22.76 18.26 -9.29
CA GLY A 147 22.32 17.34 -8.24
C GLY A 147 21.17 16.41 -8.64
N PHE A 148 20.92 16.25 -9.93
CA PHE A 148 19.99 15.26 -10.48
C PHE A 148 20.71 13.94 -10.79
N LEU A 149 20.00 12.83 -10.56
CA LEU A 149 20.47 11.47 -10.77
C LEU A 149 19.98 10.97 -12.13
N SER A 150 20.90 10.51 -12.97
CA SER A 150 20.57 9.78 -14.19
C SER A 150 20.54 8.29 -13.91
N LEU A 151 19.33 7.72 -13.92
CA LEU A 151 19.08 6.33 -13.54
C LEU A 151 18.65 5.50 -14.75
N LEU A 152 19.27 4.35 -14.99
CA LEU A 152 18.85 3.40 -16.01
C LEU A 152 17.69 2.55 -15.48
N THR A 153 16.60 2.54 -16.23
CA THR A 153 15.46 1.64 -16.02
C THR A 153 15.67 0.32 -16.77
N GLU A 154 15.02 -0.76 -16.33
CA GLU A 154 15.09 -2.08 -16.98
C GLU A 154 14.65 -2.06 -18.46
N ASN A 155 13.83 -1.08 -18.83
CA ASN A 155 13.34 -0.87 -20.19
C ASN A 155 14.36 -0.21 -21.12
N GLY A 156 15.56 0.09 -20.63
CA GLY A 156 16.61 0.79 -21.39
C GLY A 156 16.42 2.32 -21.48
N ASN A 157 15.40 2.87 -20.82
CA ASN A 157 15.20 4.32 -20.71
C ASN A 157 15.97 4.90 -19.53
N THR A 158 16.36 6.17 -19.62
CA THR A 158 16.93 6.94 -18.50
C THR A 158 15.85 7.69 -17.74
N LYS A 159 16.03 7.83 -16.43
CA LYS A 159 15.16 8.61 -15.55
C LYS A 159 16.01 9.64 -14.82
N ASP A 160 15.77 10.91 -15.16
CA ASP A 160 16.55 12.07 -14.69
C ASP A 160 15.74 12.99 -13.75
N ASP A 161 14.54 12.56 -13.33
CA ASP A 161 13.59 13.34 -12.50
C ASP A 161 13.89 13.25 -10.99
N LEU A 162 14.88 12.45 -10.58
CA LEU A 162 15.21 12.26 -9.17
C LEU A 162 16.43 13.08 -8.78
N LYS A 163 16.35 13.77 -7.65
CA LYS A 163 17.47 14.49 -7.05
C LYS A 163 18.21 13.62 -6.04
N LEU A 164 19.46 13.97 -5.77
CA LEU A 164 20.25 13.40 -4.69
C LEU A 164 19.44 13.43 -3.38
N PRO A 165 19.35 12.30 -2.65
CA PRO A 165 18.69 12.28 -1.36
C PRO A 165 19.43 13.18 -0.37
N THR A 166 18.68 13.84 0.52
CA THR A 166 19.25 14.69 1.58
C THR A 166 19.91 13.87 2.70
N ASP A 167 19.77 12.56 2.68
CA ASP A 167 20.33 11.67 3.70
C ASP A 167 21.82 11.42 3.43
N GLU A 168 22.68 11.92 4.32
CA GLU A 168 24.14 11.76 4.22
C GLU A 168 24.59 10.30 4.15
N THR A 169 23.82 9.38 4.74
CA THR A 169 24.14 7.95 4.70
C THR A 169 23.96 7.34 3.32
N LEU A 170 23.01 7.85 2.53
CA LEU A 170 22.77 7.42 1.15
C LEU A 170 23.74 8.09 0.19
N LEU A 171 24.12 9.35 0.45
CA LEU A 171 25.15 10.06 -0.30
C LEU A 171 26.51 9.35 -0.24
N ALA A 172 26.89 8.82 0.93
CA ALA A 172 28.14 8.09 1.11
C ALA A 172 28.20 6.75 0.36
N GLN A 173 27.06 6.19 -0.06
CA GLN A 173 27.05 4.96 -0.87
C GLN A 173 27.29 5.23 -2.36
N VAL A 174 27.18 6.49 -2.77
CA VAL A 174 27.30 6.93 -4.15
C VAL A 174 28.69 7.54 -4.43
N SER A 175 29.45 7.88 -3.38
CA SER A 175 30.83 8.38 -3.45
C SER A 175 31.90 7.29 -3.41
#